data_AF-A0A8T3RNB6-F1
#
_entry.id   AF-A0A8T3RNB6-F1
#
_cell.length_a   1.000
_cell.length_b   1.000
_cell.length_c   1.000
_cell.angle_alpha   90.00
_cell.angle_beta   90.00
_cell.angle_gamma   90.00
#
_symmetry.space_group_name_H-M   'P 1'
#
loop_
_entity.id
_entity.type
_entity.pdbx_description
1 polymer ?
#
loop_
_entity_poly.entity_id
_entity_poly.type
_entity_poly.pdbx_seq_one_letter_code
_entity_poly.pdbx_strand_id
1 'polypeptide(L)'
;MPQVEDQAQSPHRTANPGVFDSAYRSAHLDELRARLSERLAQAPLSHEPYADLWERIRQGFTLPQPIPSSKESWPGLRQPYLDQLAERARPYLHHIVVELERRAMPTEIVLLPIIESAYRPEAYSPSHAAGIWQLIPGTGKRFGLRQSAWYDGRRDVLASTGAALDYLENLHDLFKGDWLHALAAYNCGEKTVQTAIHRNRRAGRSTSFWSLDLPAETKKFVPKLLAVSSIVAAPAEYNVSLKPIANKPYVSEVEIGAPIRLVRAAALAQMSVAELRRLNPGVIKDTTGPTGPHRLALPVKNADILKRKIARSVSPPLAAAGAPNFLSAVLAVKARRAGVRHTIRAGDSLSLIANQYRVSVLQILRWNRINQQKVLLPGAVLLIYPHRISV
;
A
#
# COMPACT_ATOMS: atom_id res chain seq x y z
N MET A 1 34.78 14.48 -9.72
CA MET A 1 33.71 13.48 -9.55
C MET A 1 33.92 12.80 -8.20
N PRO A 2 33.24 13.21 -7.12
CA PRO A 2 33.41 12.55 -5.83
C PRO A 2 32.33 11.51 -5.59
N GLN A 3 32.79 10.33 -5.22
CA GLN A 3 32.03 9.16 -4.80
C GLN A 3 31.22 9.49 -3.54
N VAL A 4 29.93 9.19 -3.56
CA VAL A 4 29.08 9.21 -2.37
C VAL A 4 29.13 7.80 -1.76
N GLU A 5 30.09 7.60 -0.87
CA GLU A 5 30.05 6.53 0.13
C GLU A 5 29.30 7.05 1.35
N ASP A 6 28.11 6.51 1.59
CA ASP A 6 27.67 6.11 2.94
C ASP A 6 26.50 5.13 2.75
N GLN A 7 26.82 3.85 2.59
CA GLN A 7 25.83 2.79 2.71
C GLN A 7 25.51 2.64 4.18
N ALA A 8 24.39 3.23 4.60
CA ALA A 8 23.77 2.92 5.88
C ALA A 8 23.46 1.42 5.94
N GLN A 9 24.33 0.69 6.63
CA GLN A 9 24.12 -0.70 7.00
C GLN A 9 23.01 -0.77 8.05
N SER A 10 21.84 -1.26 7.66
CA SER A 10 20.73 -1.56 8.58
C SER A 10 20.65 -3.05 8.86
N PRO A 11 21.07 -3.53 10.05
CA PRO A 11 20.67 -4.81 10.57
C PRO A 11 19.50 -4.62 11.55
N HIS A 12 18.28 -4.40 11.04
CA HIS A 12 17.10 -4.50 11.91
C HIS A 12 16.89 -5.97 12.26
N ARG A 13 17.12 -6.32 13.53
CA ARG A 13 16.75 -7.63 14.07
C ARG A 13 15.26 -7.85 13.87
N THR A 14 14.93 -9.07 13.46
CA THR A 14 13.57 -9.56 13.22
C THR A 14 12.65 -9.17 14.37
N ALA A 15 11.73 -8.23 14.10
CA ALA A 15 10.59 -7.99 14.98
C ALA A 15 9.74 -9.26 14.91
N ASN A 16 9.88 -10.13 15.90
CA ASN A 16 9.08 -11.33 16.04
C ASN A 16 7.62 -10.87 16.24
N PRO A 17 6.68 -11.15 15.32
CA PRO A 17 5.31 -10.65 15.43
C PRO A 17 4.69 -11.27 16.68
N GLY A 18 4.60 -10.47 17.74
CA GLY A 18 4.14 -10.93 19.05
C GLY A 18 2.73 -11.49 19.00
N VAL A 19 2.51 -12.53 19.80
CA VAL A 19 1.20 -13.07 20.18
C VAL A 19 0.49 -12.06 21.09
N PHE A 20 -0.24 -11.12 20.48
CA PHE A 20 -1.49 -10.58 21.04
C PHE A 20 -2.64 -11.31 20.33
N ASP A 21 -3.75 -11.57 21.00
CA ASP A 21 -4.87 -12.29 20.39
C ASP A 21 -5.26 -11.64 19.03
N SER A 22 -5.40 -12.44 17.98
CA SER A 22 -5.70 -11.95 16.63
C SER A 22 -7.03 -11.18 16.61
N ALA A 23 -7.95 -11.54 17.50
CA ALA A 23 -9.22 -10.87 17.71
C ALA A 23 -9.05 -9.44 18.24
N TYR A 24 -8.22 -9.23 19.27
CA TYR A 24 -7.93 -7.89 19.81
C TYR A 24 -7.33 -6.97 18.74
N ARG A 25 -6.46 -7.53 17.89
CA ARG A 25 -5.83 -6.78 16.79
C ARG A 25 -6.81 -6.36 15.69
N SER A 26 -7.78 -7.21 15.34
CA SER A 26 -8.81 -6.83 14.35
C SER A 26 -9.73 -5.75 14.91
N ALA A 27 -10.29 -5.96 16.12
CA ALA A 27 -11.27 -5.06 16.70
C ALA A 27 -10.72 -3.63 16.87
N HIS A 28 -9.47 -3.50 17.32
CA HIS A 28 -8.87 -2.19 17.51
C HIS A 28 -8.49 -1.51 16.17
N LEU A 29 -8.10 -2.27 15.14
CA LEU A 29 -7.92 -1.69 13.79
C LEU A 29 -9.24 -1.21 13.21
N ASP A 30 -10.33 -1.95 13.43
CA ASP A 30 -11.66 -1.54 13.02
C ASP A 30 -12.12 -0.29 13.78
N GLU A 31 -11.79 -0.19 15.06
CA GLU A 31 -12.00 1.03 15.86
C GLU A 31 -11.23 2.23 15.32
N LEU A 32 -9.93 2.10 15.02
CA LEU A 32 -9.13 3.18 14.42
C LEU A 32 -9.74 3.67 13.09
N ARG A 33 -10.18 2.72 12.24
CA ARG A 33 -10.85 3.03 10.97
C ARG A 33 -12.20 3.70 11.18
N ALA A 34 -12.95 3.30 12.21
CA ALA A 34 -14.23 3.92 12.56
C ALA A 34 -14.01 5.37 13.02
N ARG A 35 -13.04 5.62 13.92
CA ARG A 35 -12.65 6.97 14.36
C ARG A 35 -12.22 7.84 13.18
N LEU A 36 -11.41 7.32 12.26
CA LEU A 36 -11.04 8.04 11.05
C LEU A 36 -12.25 8.38 10.18
N SER A 37 -13.17 7.42 9.99
CA SER A 37 -14.38 7.62 9.20
C SER A 37 -15.29 8.68 9.82
N GLU A 38 -15.43 8.69 11.14
CA GLU A 38 -16.18 9.70 11.88
C GLU A 38 -15.54 11.09 11.75
N ARG A 39 -14.22 11.20 11.95
CA ARG A 39 -13.47 12.45 11.74
C ARG A 39 -13.63 12.96 10.31
N LEU A 40 -13.58 12.09 9.31
CA LEU A 40 -13.80 12.44 7.90
C LEU A 40 -15.21 12.97 7.65
N ALA A 41 -16.22 12.47 8.36
CA ALA A 41 -17.60 12.96 8.25
C ALA A 41 -17.79 14.34 8.90
N GLN A 42 -16.96 14.67 9.90
CA GLN A 42 -17.07 15.91 10.69
C GLN A 42 -16.05 16.99 10.29
N ALA A 43 -15.03 16.64 9.49
CA ALA A 43 -13.97 17.56 9.11
C ALA A 43 -14.50 18.70 8.24
N PRO A 44 -14.39 19.98 8.66
CA PRO A 44 -14.66 21.08 7.75
C PRO A 44 -13.70 20.99 6.57
N LEU A 45 -14.21 21.26 5.36
CA LEU A 45 -13.39 21.46 4.16
C LEU A 45 -12.61 22.78 4.31
N SER A 46 -11.59 22.81 5.18
CA SER A 46 -10.77 24.01 5.38
C SER A 46 -10.14 24.39 4.04
N HIS A 47 -10.45 25.59 3.57
CA HIS A 47 -9.66 26.25 2.55
C HIS A 47 -8.38 26.71 3.25
N GLU A 48 -7.35 25.87 3.17
CA GLU A 48 -6.04 26.18 3.74
C GLU A 48 -5.49 27.46 3.06
N PRO A 49 -5.15 28.50 3.83
CA PRO A 49 -4.65 29.76 3.26
C PRO A 49 -3.22 29.65 2.71
N TYR A 50 -2.56 28.51 2.89
CA TYR A 50 -1.14 28.33 2.54
C TYR A 50 -0.97 27.91 1.09
N ALA A 51 -0.14 28.66 0.35
CA ALA A 51 0.30 28.29 -0.99
C ALA A 51 1.42 27.23 -0.96
N ASP A 52 2.26 27.23 0.08
CA ASP A 52 3.39 26.31 0.29
C ASP A 52 3.07 25.25 1.36
N LEU A 53 3.34 23.98 1.06
CA LEU A 53 3.18 22.88 2.01
C LEU A 53 4.12 22.99 3.20
N TRP A 54 5.33 23.53 3.04
CA TRP A 54 6.23 23.67 4.20
C TRP A 54 5.67 24.63 5.24
N GLU A 55 4.97 25.68 4.81
CA GLU A 55 4.27 26.59 5.72
C GLU A 55 3.12 25.89 6.45
N ARG A 56 2.28 25.15 5.71
CA ARG A 56 1.18 24.35 6.28
C ARG A 56 1.69 23.32 7.29
N ILE A 57 2.72 22.57 6.91
CA ILE A 57 3.37 21.54 7.76
C ILE A 57 3.83 22.17 9.08
N ARG A 58 4.49 23.33 9.05
CA ARG A 58 4.97 23.99 10.29
C ARG A 58 3.84 24.31 11.29
N GLN A 59 2.61 24.56 10.84
CA GLN A 59 1.49 24.88 11.74
C GLN A 59 1.00 23.68 12.54
N GLY A 60 1.17 22.47 12.00
CA GLY A 60 0.77 21.24 12.67
C GLY A 60 1.88 20.63 13.52
N PHE A 61 2.93 21.39 13.86
CA PHE A 61 4.03 20.89 14.69
C PHE A 61 3.61 20.81 16.15
N THR A 62 3.65 19.60 16.71
CA THR A 62 3.27 19.35 18.11
C THR A 62 4.15 18.33 18.81
N LEU A 63 5.18 17.77 18.17
CA LEU A 63 6.14 16.90 18.85
C LEU A 63 6.94 17.72 19.88
N PRO A 64 7.38 17.11 20.99
CA PRO A 64 8.21 17.81 21.97
C PRO A 64 9.48 18.40 21.31
N GLN A 65 9.68 19.71 21.50
CA GLN A 65 10.86 20.45 21.04
C GLN A 65 11.54 21.16 22.22
N PRO A 66 12.87 21.36 22.21
CA PRO A 66 13.89 20.75 21.33
C PRO A 66 14.47 19.45 21.95
N ILE A 67 15.51 18.82 21.35
CA ILE A 67 16.68 18.11 21.96
C ILE A 67 17.19 16.97 21.04
N PRO A 68 18.52 16.74 20.81
CA PRO A 68 19.74 17.53 21.05
C PRO A 68 20.19 18.30 19.78
N SER A 69 21.37 18.96 19.82
CA SER A 69 21.86 19.84 18.75
C SER A 69 21.69 19.19 17.36
N SER A 70 20.87 19.81 16.52
CA SER A 70 20.42 19.27 15.24
C SER A 70 21.57 19.09 14.24
N LYS A 71 22.63 19.90 14.36
CA LYS A 71 23.87 19.75 13.56
C LYS A 71 24.68 18.51 13.92
N GLU A 72 24.72 18.10 15.20
CA GLU A 72 25.42 16.87 15.61
C GLU A 72 24.59 15.62 15.30
N SER A 73 23.27 15.73 15.37
CA SER A 73 22.35 14.60 15.16
C SER A 73 22.31 14.13 13.70
N TRP A 74 22.49 15.04 12.73
CA TRP A 74 22.62 14.67 11.31
C TRP A 74 23.41 15.69 10.45
N PRO A 75 24.76 15.59 10.40
CA PRO A 75 25.62 16.50 9.62
C PRO A 75 25.39 16.51 8.10
N GLY A 76 24.66 15.52 7.58
CA GLY A 76 24.37 15.34 6.16
C GLY A 76 23.21 16.21 5.62
N LEU A 77 22.49 16.92 6.48
CA LEU A 77 21.37 17.80 6.09
C LEU A 77 21.83 19.12 5.47
N ARG A 78 22.49 19.03 4.32
CA ARG A 78 22.99 20.17 3.52
C ARG A 78 22.03 20.48 2.37
N GLN A 79 22.11 21.70 1.84
CA GLN A 79 21.21 22.20 0.78
C GLN A 79 21.01 21.23 -0.40
N PRO A 80 22.05 20.61 -1.01
CA PRO A 80 21.84 19.71 -2.16
C PRO A 80 21.04 18.46 -1.80
N TYR A 81 21.17 17.97 -0.57
CA TYR A 81 20.41 16.81 -0.09
C TYR A 81 18.94 17.19 0.15
N LEU A 82 18.69 18.34 0.78
CA LEU A 82 17.34 18.87 1.00
C LEU A 82 16.59 19.10 -0.32
N ASP A 83 17.28 19.62 -1.33
CA ASP A 83 16.74 19.80 -2.67
C ASP A 83 16.28 18.47 -3.29
N GLN A 84 17.09 17.42 -3.19
CA GLN A 84 16.73 16.10 -3.69
C GLN A 84 15.56 15.49 -2.92
N LEU A 85 15.51 15.67 -1.61
CA LEU A 85 14.40 15.22 -0.78
C LEU A 85 13.10 15.91 -1.16
N ALA A 86 13.12 17.22 -1.37
CA ALA A 86 11.95 17.98 -1.80
C ALA A 86 11.39 17.46 -3.13
N GLU A 87 12.24 17.18 -4.12
CA GLU A 87 11.80 16.62 -5.40
C GLU A 87 11.20 15.20 -5.27
N ARG A 88 11.78 14.35 -4.41
CA ARG A 88 11.25 13.00 -4.17
C ARG A 88 9.95 12.99 -3.37
N ALA A 89 9.81 13.92 -2.41
CA ALA A 89 8.63 14.03 -1.57
C ALA A 89 7.45 14.71 -2.28
N ARG A 90 7.73 15.64 -3.21
CA ARG A 90 6.73 16.47 -3.91
C ARG A 90 5.48 15.73 -4.42
N PRO A 91 5.57 14.53 -5.02
CA PRO A 91 4.38 13.82 -5.50
C PRO A 91 3.41 13.37 -4.38
N TYR A 92 3.91 13.23 -3.16
CA TYR A 92 3.22 12.54 -2.06
C TYR A 92 2.94 13.45 -0.86
N LEU A 93 3.71 14.53 -0.71
CA LEU A 93 3.70 15.37 0.48
C LEU A 93 2.30 15.88 0.84
N HIS A 94 1.57 16.43 -0.15
CA HIS A 94 0.19 16.90 0.07
C HIS A 94 -0.73 15.80 0.61
N HIS A 95 -0.64 14.58 0.06
CA HIS A 95 -1.47 13.47 0.50
C HIS A 95 -1.17 13.09 1.95
N ILE A 96 0.11 12.98 2.31
CA ILE A 96 0.52 12.60 3.67
C ILE A 96 0.10 13.67 4.69
N VAL A 97 0.27 14.95 4.38
CA VAL A 97 -0.15 16.08 5.26
C VAL A 97 -1.65 16.04 5.50
N VAL A 98 -2.46 15.90 4.44
CA VAL A 98 -3.91 15.79 4.57
C VAL A 98 -4.32 14.58 5.42
N GLU A 99 -3.67 13.43 5.25
CA GLU A 99 -3.95 12.24 6.07
C GLU A 99 -3.57 12.43 7.54
N LEU A 100 -2.47 13.13 7.84
CA LEU A 100 -2.06 13.45 9.21
C LEU A 100 -3.06 14.37 9.91
N GLU A 101 -3.46 15.46 9.24
CA GLU A 101 -4.43 16.42 9.79
C GLU A 101 -5.80 15.78 10.03
N ARG A 102 -6.27 14.92 9.09
CA ARG A 102 -7.51 14.13 9.27
C ARG A 102 -7.49 13.24 10.50
N ARG A 103 -6.30 12.81 10.92
CA ARG A 103 -6.08 11.97 12.10
C ARG A 103 -5.73 12.78 13.35
N ALA A 104 -5.69 14.12 13.25
CA ALA A 104 -5.18 15.01 14.29
C ALA A 104 -3.78 14.57 14.80
N MET A 105 -2.94 14.09 13.89
CA MET A 105 -1.57 13.67 14.19
C MET A 105 -0.59 14.83 14.02
N PRO A 106 0.54 14.82 14.77
CA PRO A 106 1.64 15.75 14.55
C PRO A 106 2.12 15.68 13.10
N THR A 107 2.15 16.82 12.42
CA THR A 107 2.53 16.86 11.01
C THR A 107 4.03 16.59 10.79
N GLU A 108 4.87 16.68 11.83
CA GLU A 108 6.28 16.24 11.79
C GLU A 108 6.44 14.80 11.34
N ILE A 109 5.42 13.95 11.51
CA ILE A 109 5.43 12.56 11.03
C ILE A 109 5.61 12.50 9.50
N VAL A 110 5.27 13.56 8.75
CA VAL A 110 5.58 13.67 7.32
C VAL A 110 7.08 13.65 7.03
N LEU A 111 7.93 13.92 8.03
CA LEU A 111 9.38 13.90 7.90
C LEU A 111 9.95 12.48 8.11
N LEU A 112 9.16 11.54 8.63
CA LEU A 112 9.59 10.17 8.89
C LEU A 112 10.14 9.47 7.63
N PRO A 113 9.51 9.58 6.44
CA PRO A 113 10.06 8.98 5.22
C PRO A 113 11.43 9.55 4.79
N ILE A 114 11.84 10.73 5.28
CA ILE A 114 13.18 11.28 5.04
C ILE A 114 14.23 10.38 5.69
N ILE A 115 14.03 10.01 6.96
CA ILE A 115 14.99 9.19 7.71
C ILE A 115 14.89 7.71 7.37
N GLU A 116 13.72 7.23 6.95
CA GLU A 116 13.50 5.83 6.60
C GLU A 116 14.01 5.46 5.20
N SER A 117 13.76 6.31 4.20
CA SER A 117 14.00 5.93 2.80
C SER A 117 14.53 7.06 1.91
N ALA A 118 14.73 8.27 2.48
CA ALA A 118 14.92 9.48 1.70
C ALA A 118 13.81 9.68 0.64
N TYR A 119 12.56 9.35 1.01
CA TYR A 119 11.38 9.41 0.14
C TYR A 119 11.46 8.55 -1.13
N ARG A 120 12.22 7.45 -1.12
CA ARG A 120 12.36 6.54 -2.27
C ARG A 120 11.29 5.43 -2.24
N PRO A 121 10.30 5.44 -3.15
CA PRO A 121 9.20 4.47 -3.12
C PRO A 121 9.63 3.03 -3.45
N GLU A 122 10.75 2.87 -4.15
CA GLU A 122 11.37 1.58 -4.49
C GLU A 122 12.30 1.03 -3.40
N ALA A 123 12.52 1.78 -2.30
CA ALA A 123 13.45 1.40 -1.24
C ALA A 123 13.14 0.01 -0.68
N TYR A 124 14.20 -0.74 -0.41
CA TYR A 124 14.15 -2.09 0.15
C TYR A 124 15.35 -2.31 1.06
N SER A 125 15.13 -2.71 2.32
CA SER A 125 16.20 -2.94 3.29
C SER A 125 16.61 -4.41 3.39
N PRO A 126 17.80 -4.71 3.96
CA PRO A 126 18.20 -6.09 4.29
C PRO A 126 17.21 -6.82 5.20
N SER A 127 16.53 -6.08 6.07
CA SER A 127 15.48 -6.61 6.96
C SER A 127 14.10 -6.68 6.27
N HIS A 128 14.08 -6.61 4.94
CA HIS A 128 12.91 -6.77 4.09
C HIS A 128 11.87 -5.65 4.25
N ALA A 129 12.22 -4.52 4.86
CA ALA A 129 11.37 -3.33 4.87
C ALA A 129 11.27 -2.75 3.45
N ALA A 130 10.12 -2.18 3.09
CA ALA A 130 9.88 -1.69 1.73
C ALA A 130 9.11 -0.37 1.68
N GLY A 131 9.36 0.41 0.62
CA GLY A 131 8.66 1.65 0.33
C GLY A 131 9.14 2.84 1.17
N ILE A 132 8.45 3.97 1.03
CA ILE A 132 8.87 5.21 1.68
C ILE A 132 8.81 5.13 3.22
N TRP A 133 7.89 4.30 3.72
CA TRP A 133 7.62 4.08 5.15
C TRP A 133 8.42 2.92 5.75
N GLN A 134 9.20 2.19 4.94
CA GLN A 134 9.99 1.04 5.38
C GLN A 134 9.19 0.01 6.22
N LEU A 135 8.00 -0.35 5.76
CA LEU A 135 7.19 -1.36 6.45
C LEU A 135 7.74 -2.76 6.19
N ILE A 136 7.95 -3.56 7.25
CA ILE A 136 8.28 -4.98 7.13
C ILE A 136 7.06 -5.80 6.68
N PRO A 137 7.22 -7.00 6.07
CA PRO A 137 6.11 -7.74 5.47
C PRO A 137 4.97 -8.05 6.45
N GLY A 138 5.30 -8.47 7.68
CA GLY A 138 4.33 -8.80 8.71
C GLY A 138 3.50 -7.60 9.15
N THR A 139 4.16 -6.46 9.41
CA THR A 139 3.48 -5.20 9.73
C THR A 139 2.61 -4.74 8.57
N GLY A 140 3.11 -4.75 7.33
CA GLY A 140 2.30 -4.38 6.17
C GLY A 140 1.02 -5.20 6.05
N LYS A 141 1.10 -6.53 6.21
CA LYS A 141 -0.10 -7.41 6.20
C LYS A 141 -1.05 -7.11 7.36
N ARG A 142 -0.51 -6.90 8.57
CA ARG A 142 -1.28 -6.55 9.77
C ARG A 142 -2.13 -5.30 9.53
N PHE A 143 -1.58 -4.30 8.84
CA PHE A 143 -2.26 -3.04 8.52
C PHE A 143 -2.88 -3.03 7.11
N GLY A 144 -3.28 -4.20 6.59
CA GLY A 144 -4.14 -4.31 5.40
C GLY A 144 -3.43 -4.19 4.05
N LEU A 145 -2.10 -4.12 4.00
CA LEU A 145 -1.37 -4.06 2.74
C LEU A 145 -1.32 -5.43 2.07
N ARG A 146 -1.97 -5.52 0.92
CA ARG A 146 -1.93 -6.70 0.05
C ARG A 146 -0.50 -6.94 -0.46
N GLN A 147 -0.05 -8.18 -0.39
CA GLN A 147 1.26 -8.62 -0.88
C GLN A 147 1.08 -9.90 -1.71
N SER A 148 1.58 -9.89 -2.94
CA SER A 148 1.50 -11.00 -3.90
C SER A 148 2.66 -10.92 -4.90
N ALA A 149 2.78 -11.91 -5.79
CA ALA A 149 3.78 -11.89 -6.86
C ALA A 149 3.58 -10.74 -7.89
N TRP A 150 2.42 -10.09 -7.88
CA TRP A 150 2.05 -9.01 -8.80
C TRP A 150 2.06 -7.63 -8.15
N TYR A 151 1.94 -7.59 -6.83
CA TYR A 151 1.69 -6.35 -6.11
C TYR A 151 2.26 -6.40 -4.69
N ASP A 152 3.01 -5.36 -4.32
CA ASP A 152 3.47 -5.11 -2.94
C ASP A 152 2.93 -3.77 -2.44
N GLY A 153 1.89 -3.82 -1.61
CA GLY A 153 1.23 -2.64 -1.08
C GLY A 153 2.10 -1.77 -0.18
N ARG A 154 3.25 -2.26 0.28
CA ARG A 154 4.22 -1.48 1.05
C ARG A 154 4.93 -0.44 0.19
N ARG A 155 4.97 -0.65 -1.13
CA ARG A 155 5.55 0.29 -2.09
C ARG A 155 4.49 1.22 -2.70
N ASP A 156 3.21 0.85 -2.67
CA ASP A 156 2.12 1.78 -3.02
C ASP A 156 2.06 2.89 -1.97
N VAL A 157 2.48 4.10 -2.33
CA VAL A 157 2.63 5.22 -1.38
C VAL A 157 1.30 5.63 -0.76
N LEU A 158 0.20 5.61 -1.52
CA LEU A 158 -1.11 6.03 -0.99
C LEU A 158 -1.62 5.00 0.02
N ALA A 159 -1.56 3.71 -0.36
CA ALA A 159 -1.98 2.63 0.53
C ALA A 159 -1.07 2.49 1.76
N SER A 160 0.25 2.55 1.56
CA SER A 160 1.22 2.42 2.65
C SER A 160 1.22 3.61 3.60
N THR A 161 0.84 4.81 3.15
CA THR A 161 0.63 5.97 4.04
C THR A 161 -0.50 5.67 5.02
N GLY A 162 -1.67 5.23 4.53
CA GLY A 162 -2.77 4.85 5.42
C GLY A 162 -2.34 3.78 6.45
N ALA A 163 -1.67 2.72 5.98
CA ALA A 163 -1.21 1.65 6.86
C ALA A 163 -0.12 2.07 7.87
N ALA A 164 0.81 2.93 7.48
CA ALA A 164 1.86 3.44 8.36
C ALA A 164 1.28 4.36 9.44
N LEU A 165 0.33 5.22 9.07
CA LEU A 165 -0.36 6.10 10.02
C LEU A 165 -1.27 5.31 10.96
N ASP A 166 -2.00 4.29 10.48
CA ASP A 166 -2.74 3.35 11.34
C ASP A 166 -1.81 2.68 12.36
N TYR A 167 -0.60 2.31 11.94
CA TYR A 167 0.39 1.70 12.83
C TYR A 167 0.90 2.70 13.88
N LEU A 168 1.22 3.93 13.48
CA LEU A 168 1.64 4.97 14.40
C LEU A 168 0.54 5.36 15.39
N GLU A 169 -0.72 5.40 14.97
CA GLU A 169 -1.87 5.65 15.86
C GLU A 169 -2.00 4.51 16.90
N ASN A 170 -1.90 3.26 16.44
CA ASN A 170 -1.92 2.11 17.34
C ASN A 170 -0.78 2.14 18.37
N LEU A 171 0.44 2.54 17.95
CA LEU A 171 1.57 2.68 18.86
C LEU A 171 1.36 3.85 19.83
N HIS A 172 0.81 4.97 19.38
CA HIS A 172 0.50 6.12 20.21
C HIS A 172 -0.50 5.77 21.31
N ASP A 173 -1.58 5.06 20.97
CA ASP A 173 -2.55 4.52 21.92
C ASP A 173 -1.88 3.54 22.90
N LEU A 174 -1.04 2.62 22.39
CA LEU A 174 -0.31 1.65 23.21
C LEU A 174 0.59 2.30 24.26
N PHE A 175 1.21 3.43 23.91
CA PHE A 175 2.07 4.21 24.79
C PHE A 175 1.36 5.39 25.45
N LYS A 176 0.02 5.34 25.54
CA LYS A 176 -0.82 6.29 26.30
C LYS A 176 -0.60 7.75 25.90
N GLY A 177 -0.44 8.00 24.61
CA GLY A 177 -0.27 9.35 24.08
C GLY A 177 1.18 9.82 23.95
N ASP A 178 2.18 8.99 24.28
CA ASP A 178 3.59 9.37 24.16
C ASP A 178 4.14 9.11 22.75
N TRP A 179 4.26 10.18 21.96
CA TRP A 179 4.78 10.13 20.61
C TRP A 179 6.25 9.69 20.52
N LEU A 180 7.11 10.03 21.49
CA LEU A 180 8.51 9.64 21.43
C LEU A 180 8.66 8.12 21.63
N HIS A 181 7.85 7.53 22.51
CA HIS A 181 7.76 6.08 22.64
C HIS A 181 7.16 5.41 21.40
N ALA A 182 6.11 5.99 20.81
CA ALA A 182 5.51 5.47 19.59
C ALA A 182 6.51 5.46 18.42
N LEU A 183 7.26 6.55 18.20
CA LEU A 183 8.28 6.64 17.17
C LEU A 183 9.46 5.69 17.43
N ALA A 184 9.88 5.53 18.68
CA ALA A 184 10.91 4.54 19.04
C ALA A 184 10.43 3.11 18.75
N ALA A 185 9.16 2.80 19.05
CA ALA A 185 8.56 1.50 18.81
C ALA A 185 8.29 1.22 17.34
N TYR A 186 8.05 2.26 16.53
CA TYR A 186 7.97 2.14 15.07
C TYR A 186 9.29 1.54 14.53
N ASN A 187 10.42 2.02 15.04
CA ASN A 187 11.75 1.60 14.61
C ASN A 187 12.21 0.24 15.18
N CYS A 188 12.08 -0.02 16.49
CA CYS A 188 12.58 -1.27 17.11
C CYS A 188 11.53 -2.25 17.63
N GLY A 189 10.25 -1.95 17.39
CA GLY A 189 9.12 -2.76 17.81
C GLY A 189 8.59 -2.42 19.21
N GLU A 190 7.28 -2.54 19.35
CA GLU A 190 6.50 -2.28 20.58
C GLU A 190 7.06 -2.98 21.84
N LYS A 191 7.43 -4.26 21.72
CA LYS A 191 7.90 -5.06 22.87
C LYS A 191 9.24 -4.58 23.42
N THR A 192 10.12 -4.11 22.54
CA THR A 192 11.45 -3.62 22.92
C THR A 192 11.31 -2.40 23.83
N VAL A 193 10.45 -1.46 23.42
CA VAL A 193 10.16 -0.25 24.19
C VAL A 193 9.43 -0.58 25.48
N GLN A 194 8.39 -1.42 25.46
CA GLN A 194 7.67 -1.86 26.67
C GLN A 194 8.61 -2.53 27.70
N THR A 195 9.51 -3.40 27.23
CA THR A 195 10.50 -4.07 28.09
C THR A 195 11.45 -3.06 28.72
N ALA A 196 11.92 -2.07 27.97
CA ALA A 196 12.75 -0.99 28.50
C ALA A 196 12.01 -0.16 29.56
N ILE A 197 10.74 0.20 29.30
CA ILE A 197 9.90 0.93 30.25
C ILE A 197 9.69 0.13 31.54
N HIS A 198 9.34 -1.17 31.44
CA HIS A 198 9.14 -2.02 32.62
C HIS A 198 10.42 -2.16 33.46
N ARG A 199 11.56 -2.32 32.80
CA ARG A 199 12.87 -2.37 33.46
C ARG A 199 13.18 -1.09 34.22
N ASN A 200 12.98 0.09 33.61
CA ASN A 200 13.19 1.37 34.29
C ASN A 200 12.21 1.57 35.45
N ARG A 201 10.92 1.23 35.27
CA ARG A 201 9.91 1.33 36.32
C ARG A 201 10.25 0.48 37.54
N ARG A 202 10.69 -0.77 37.34
CA ARG A 202 11.13 -1.67 38.43
C ARG A 202 12.36 -1.14 39.17
N ALA A 203 13.22 -0.40 38.47
CA ALA A 203 14.41 0.23 39.04
C ALA A 203 14.15 1.64 39.62
N GLY A 204 12.90 2.12 39.64
CA GLY A 204 12.58 3.49 40.10
C GLY A 204 13.16 4.61 39.23
N ARG A 205 13.50 4.32 37.97
CA ARG A 205 14.09 5.29 37.02
C ARG A 205 13.02 5.91 36.12
N SER A 206 13.33 7.09 35.57
CA SER A 206 12.49 7.73 34.55
C SER A 206 12.18 6.77 33.39
N THR A 207 10.94 6.79 32.93
CA THR A 207 10.49 6.01 31.77
C THR A 207 10.38 6.84 30.50
N SER A 208 10.87 8.09 30.49
CA SER A 208 10.94 8.89 29.26
C SER A 208 11.87 8.24 28.24
N PHE A 209 11.62 8.43 26.94
CA PHE A 209 12.47 7.94 25.84
C PHE A 209 13.98 8.13 26.11
N TRP A 210 14.37 9.33 26.56
CA TRP A 210 15.76 9.72 26.84
C TRP A 210 16.48 8.89 27.91
N SER A 211 15.72 8.22 28.76
CA SER A 211 16.24 7.38 29.86
C SER A 211 16.14 5.89 29.56
N LEU A 212 15.51 5.50 28.44
CA LEU A 212 15.32 4.10 28.10
C LEU A 212 16.58 3.49 27.48
N ASP A 213 16.92 2.30 27.94
CA ASP A 213 17.96 1.50 27.31
C ASP A 213 17.42 0.75 26.08
N LEU A 214 17.46 1.46 24.95
CA LEU A 214 17.03 1.02 23.61
C LEU A 214 18.23 0.68 22.69
N PRO A 215 18.00 0.01 21.54
CA PRO A 215 19.03 -0.18 20.53
C PRO A 215 19.68 1.14 20.10
N ALA A 216 20.99 1.10 19.79
CA ALA A 216 21.75 2.30 19.42
C ALA A 216 21.17 3.03 18.20
N GLU A 217 20.64 2.28 17.23
CA GLU A 217 19.93 2.82 16.06
C GLU A 217 18.69 3.63 16.49
N THR A 218 17.84 3.07 17.35
CA THR A 218 16.63 3.73 17.85
C THR A 218 16.95 4.96 18.70
N LYS A 219 17.99 4.90 19.53
CA LYS A 219 18.48 6.06 20.29
C LYS A 219 18.91 7.22 19.37
N LYS A 220 19.28 6.95 18.12
CA LYS A 220 19.58 7.97 17.09
C LYS A 220 18.38 8.33 16.22
N PHE A 221 17.44 7.41 16.04
CA PHE A 221 16.28 7.55 15.15
C PHE A 221 15.37 8.74 15.52
N VAL A 222 14.89 8.78 16.77
CA VAL A 222 14.02 9.86 17.23
C VAL A 222 14.74 11.22 17.21
N PRO A 223 15.99 11.36 17.70
CA PRO A 223 16.76 12.59 17.55
C PRO A 223 16.95 13.05 16.10
N LYS A 224 17.18 12.14 15.15
CA LYS A 224 17.27 12.51 13.73
C LYS A 224 15.96 13.13 13.22
N LEU A 225 14.81 12.56 13.58
CA LEU A 225 13.52 13.15 13.21
C LEU A 225 13.34 14.55 13.80
N LEU A 226 13.63 14.71 15.10
CA LEU A 226 13.54 16.01 15.78
C LEU A 226 14.48 17.03 15.17
N ALA A 227 15.70 16.64 14.79
CA ALA A 227 16.66 17.50 14.10
C ALA A 227 16.16 17.98 12.74
N VAL A 228 15.57 17.08 11.93
CA VAL A 228 14.95 17.47 10.65
C VAL A 228 13.76 18.39 10.88
N SER A 229 12.94 18.13 11.90
CA SER A 229 11.82 18.99 12.28
C SER A 229 12.31 20.39 12.66
N SER A 230 13.38 20.53 13.45
CA SER A 230 13.97 21.84 13.77
C SER A 230 14.46 22.59 12.53
N ILE A 231 15.09 21.90 11.57
CA ILE A 231 15.50 22.49 10.29
C ILE A 231 14.30 22.94 9.46
N VAL A 232 13.22 22.17 9.45
CA VAL A 232 12.00 22.54 8.72
C VAL A 232 11.28 23.71 9.39
N ALA A 233 11.29 23.77 10.71
CA ALA A 233 10.72 24.86 11.51
C ALA A 233 11.43 26.18 11.26
N ALA A 234 12.77 26.19 11.28
CA ALA A 234 13.59 27.39 11.19
C ALA A 234 14.79 27.22 10.24
N PRO A 235 14.58 27.04 8.92
CA PRO A 235 15.65 26.69 7.98
C PRO A 235 16.78 27.73 7.91
N ALA A 236 16.46 29.01 8.11
CA ALA A 236 17.43 30.10 8.13
C ALA A 236 18.46 29.97 9.27
N GLU A 237 18.07 29.47 10.45
CA GLU A 237 19.00 29.23 11.59
C GLU A 237 20.06 28.17 11.26
N TYR A 238 19.77 27.34 10.25
CA TYR A 238 20.63 26.26 9.79
C TYR A 238 21.37 26.59 8.48
N ASN A 239 21.26 27.82 7.98
CA ASN A 239 21.82 28.24 6.69
C ASN A 239 21.36 27.36 5.53
N VAL A 240 20.08 26.96 5.54
CA VAL A 240 19.44 26.22 4.44
C VAL A 240 18.15 26.90 4.02
N SER A 241 17.66 26.53 2.85
CA SER A 241 16.38 26.95 2.31
C SER A 241 15.58 25.72 1.88
N LEU A 242 14.27 25.78 2.05
CA LEU A 242 13.36 24.73 1.56
C LEU A 242 12.77 25.18 0.23
N LYS A 243 12.90 24.36 -0.81
CA LYS A 243 12.22 24.62 -2.08
C LYS A 243 10.70 24.57 -1.85
N PRO A 244 9.95 25.61 -2.24
CA PRO A 244 8.50 25.64 -2.05
C PRO A 244 7.82 24.47 -2.76
N ILE A 245 6.84 23.86 -2.11
CA ILE A 245 6.02 22.80 -2.70
C ILE A 245 4.57 23.26 -2.65
N ALA A 246 3.96 23.43 -3.83
CA ALA A 246 2.57 23.89 -3.92
C ALA A 246 1.61 23.01 -3.11
N ASN A 247 0.78 23.65 -2.28
CA ASN A 247 -0.27 23.02 -1.48
C ASN A 247 -1.47 22.58 -2.34
N LYS A 248 -1.25 21.57 -3.18
CA LYS A 248 -2.28 20.94 -4.00
C LYS A 248 -1.95 19.47 -4.27
N PRO A 249 -2.97 18.62 -4.52
CA PRO A 249 -2.73 17.23 -4.92
C PRO A 249 -1.85 17.16 -6.18
N TYR A 250 -0.77 16.39 -6.10
CA TYR A 250 0.05 16.07 -7.26
C TYR A 250 -0.45 14.80 -7.95
N VAL A 251 -0.70 13.73 -7.17
CA VAL A 251 -1.24 12.45 -7.65
C VAL A 251 -2.73 12.30 -7.33
N SER A 252 -3.43 11.55 -8.18
CA SER A 252 -4.77 11.00 -7.92
C SER A 252 -4.76 9.51 -8.26
N GLU A 253 -5.50 8.74 -7.47
CA GLU A 253 -5.77 7.34 -7.77
C GLU A 253 -6.88 7.20 -8.83
N VAL A 254 -6.74 6.21 -9.71
CA VAL A 254 -7.73 5.82 -10.72
C VAL A 254 -8.02 4.33 -10.58
N GLU A 255 -9.26 3.99 -10.30
CA GLU A 255 -9.75 2.61 -10.39
C GLU A 255 -9.96 2.22 -11.85
N ILE A 256 -9.31 1.14 -12.27
CA ILE A 256 -9.34 0.58 -13.62
C ILE A 256 -10.43 -0.51 -13.71
N GLY A 257 -10.71 -1.21 -12.61
CA GLY A 257 -11.72 -2.27 -12.52
C GLY A 257 -11.35 -3.60 -13.21
N ALA A 258 -10.19 -3.67 -13.87
CA ALA A 258 -9.69 -4.88 -14.51
C ALA A 258 -8.15 -4.86 -14.63
N PRO A 259 -7.51 -6.02 -14.88
CA PRO A 259 -6.08 -6.06 -15.17
C PRO A 259 -5.69 -5.22 -16.39
N ILE A 260 -4.68 -4.36 -16.26
CA ILE A 260 -4.16 -3.52 -17.33
C ILE A 260 -2.64 -3.54 -17.36
N ARG A 261 -2.06 -3.66 -18.57
CA ARG A 261 -0.62 -3.45 -18.78
C ARG A 261 -0.27 -1.98 -18.59
N LEU A 262 0.83 -1.70 -17.88
CA LEU A 262 1.28 -0.33 -17.60
C LEU A 262 1.54 0.47 -18.88
N VAL A 263 2.03 -0.20 -19.94
CA VAL A 263 2.21 0.43 -21.27
C VAL A 263 0.88 0.94 -21.83
N ARG A 264 -0.19 0.16 -21.71
CA ARG A 264 -1.53 0.54 -22.17
C ARG A 264 -2.10 1.66 -21.30
N ALA A 265 -1.97 1.54 -19.98
CA ALA A 265 -2.44 2.57 -19.04
C ALA A 265 -1.75 3.93 -19.30
N ALA A 266 -0.42 3.92 -19.48
CA ALA A 266 0.36 5.12 -19.79
C ALA A 266 -0.05 5.76 -21.12
N ALA A 267 -0.24 4.95 -22.17
CA ALA A 267 -0.72 5.43 -23.47
C ALA A 267 -2.13 6.05 -23.39
N LEU A 268 -3.04 5.44 -22.62
CA LEU A 268 -4.37 6.01 -22.38
C LEU A 268 -4.26 7.33 -21.60
N ALA A 269 -3.46 7.36 -20.54
CA ALA A 269 -3.25 8.52 -19.68
C ALA A 269 -2.41 9.64 -20.31
N GLN A 270 -1.81 9.43 -21.48
CA GLN A 270 -0.90 10.36 -22.16
C GLN A 270 0.33 10.73 -21.29
N MET A 271 1.01 9.71 -20.76
CA MET A 271 2.25 9.89 -20.01
C MET A 271 3.28 8.80 -20.36
N SER A 272 4.51 8.97 -19.89
CA SER A 272 5.54 7.95 -20.06
C SER A 272 5.29 6.73 -19.15
N VAL A 273 5.65 5.54 -19.63
CA VAL A 273 5.60 4.31 -18.83
C VAL A 273 6.57 4.39 -17.65
N ALA A 274 7.72 5.05 -17.83
CA ALA A 274 8.72 5.22 -16.78
C ALA A 274 8.17 6.05 -15.61
N GLU A 275 7.50 7.16 -15.90
CA GLU A 275 6.86 7.98 -14.87
C GLU A 275 5.69 7.24 -14.20
N LEU A 276 4.88 6.52 -14.97
CA LEU A 276 3.78 5.73 -14.39
C LEU A 276 4.34 4.67 -13.42
N ARG A 277 5.42 3.97 -13.78
CA ARG A 277 6.09 3.01 -12.88
C ARG A 277 6.67 3.67 -11.65
N ARG A 278 7.30 4.84 -11.80
CA ARG A 278 7.88 5.61 -10.68
C ARG A 278 6.82 5.94 -9.62
N LEU A 279 5.60 6.24 -10.04
CA LEU A 279 4.46 6.52 -9.15
C LEU A 279 3.72 5.26 -8.67
N ASN A 280 3.97 4.10 -9.29
CA ASN A 280 3.32 2.83 -8.97
C ASN A 280 4.33 1.69 -8.72
N PRO A 281 5.33 1.88 -7.85
CA PRO A 281 6.35 0.86 -7.56
C PRO A 281 5.78 -0.38 -6.86
N GLY A 282 4.55 -0.30 -6.34
CA GLY A 282 3.78 -1.42 -5.82
C GLY A 282 3.37 -2.41 -6.89
N VAL A 283 3.27 -2.02 -8.16
CA VAL A 283 3.02 -2.94 -9.27
C VAL A 283 4.35 -3.60 -9.66
N ILE A 284 4.53 -4.86 -9.27
CA ILE A 284 5.80 -5.59 -9.40
C ILE A 284 6.10 -5.96 -10.87
N LYS A 285 5.04 -6.25 -11.63
CA LYS A 285 5.12 -6.67 -13.03
C LYS A 285 4.73 -5.54 -13.98
N ASP A 286 4.74 -5.80 -15.26
CA ASP A 286 4.36 -4.83 -16.30
C ASP A 286 2.83 -4.65 -16.45
N THR A 287 2.08 -5.20 -15.51
CA THR A 287 0.62 -5.24 -15.49
C THR A 287 0.11 -5.30 -14.05
N THR A 288 -1.05 -4.70 -13.80
CA THR A 288 -1.78 -4.94 -12.56
C THR A 288 -2.18 -6.43 -12.50
N GLY A 289 -2.14 -7.01 -11.30
CA GLY A 289 -2.37 -8.45 -11.12
C GLY A 289 -3.81 -8.89 -11.43
N PRO A 290 -4.04 -10.20 -11.68
CA PRO A 290 -5.36 -10.72 -12.01
C PRO A 290 -6.39 -10.52 -10.89
N THR A 291 -5.95 -10.54 -9.63
CA THR A 291 -6.80 -10.37 -8.44
C THR A 291 -6.76 -8.95 -7.86
N GLY A 292 -6.12 -8.02 -8.57
CA GLY A 292 -5.94 -6.64 -8.16
C GLY A 292 -4.85 -6.43 -7.08
N PRO A 293 -4.77 -5.22 -6.52
CA PRO A 293 -5.65 -4.08 -6.82
C PRO A 293 -5.56 -3.61 -8.28
N HIS A 294 -6.68 -3.16 -8.84
CA HIS A 294 -6.79 -2.65 -10.21
C HIS A 294 -6.82 -1.14 -10.22
N ARG A 295 -5.92 -0.51 -9.49
CA ARG A 295 -5.83 0.94 -9.39
C ARG A 295 -4.41 1.42 -9.64
N LEU A 296 -4.29 2.66 -10.10
CA LEU A 296 -3.02 3.31 -10.39
C LEU A 296 -3.03 4.74 -9.88
N ALA A 297 -1.91 5.20 -9.33
CA ALA A 297 -1.66 6.61 -8.99
C ALA A 297 -1.02 7.33 -10.20
N LEU A 298 -1.58 8.45 -10.60
CA LEU A 298 -1.10 9.26 -11.73
C LEU A 298 -1.11 10.74 -11.35
N PRO A 299 -0.33 11.61 -12.03
CA PRO A 299 -0.52 13.05 -11.89
C PRO A 299 -1.98 13.42 -12.15
N VAL A 300 -2.56 14.36 -11.40
CA VAL A 300 -4.01 14.67 -11.44
C VAL A 300 -4.53 14.84 -12.86
N LYS A 301 -3.81 15.60 -13.71
CA LYS A 301 -4.18 15.81 -15.12
C LYS A 301 -4.27 14.51 -15.92
N ASN A 302 -3.31 13.60 -15.73
CA ASN A 302 -3.26 12.31 -16.44
C ASN A 302 -4.30 11.32 -15.88
N ALA A 303 -4.57 11.38 -14.58
CA ALA A 303 -5.63 10.60 -13.95
C ALA A 303 -7.00 10.92 -14.58
N ASP A 304 -7.30 12.21 -14.79
CA ASP A 304 -8.56 12.64 -15.42
C ASP A 304 -8.69 12.17 -16.88
N ILE A 305 -7.58 12.22 -17.63
CA ILE A 305 -7.54 11.69 -19.01
C ILE A 305 -7.80 10.18 -18.99
N LEU A 306 -7.14 9.43 -18.11
CA LEU A 306 -7.30 7.99 -18.00
C LEU A 306 -8.73 7.61 -17.63
N LYS A 307 -9.31 8.26 -16.60
CA LYS A 307 -10.71 8.06 -16.17
C LYS A 307 -11.68 8.23 -17.35
N ARG A 308 -11.57 9.34 -18.11
CA ARG A 308 -12.42 9.58 -19.29
C ARG A 308 -12.24 8.52 -20.38
N LYS A 309 -11.00 8.11 -20.69
CA LYS A 309 -10.76 7.11 -21.74
C LYS A 309 -11.24 5.71 -21.34
N ILE A 310 -11.06 5.31 -20.08
CA ILE A 310 -11.59 4.04 -19.57
C ILE A 310 -13.12 4.08 -19.61
N ALA A 311 -13.75 5.14 -19.13
CA ALA A 311 -15.20 5.30 -19.16
C ALA A 311 -15.80 5.32 -20.58
N ARG A 312 -15.03 5.70 -21.61
CA ARG A 312 -15.44 5.60 -23.03
C ARG A 312 -15.17 4.23 -23.64
N SER A 313 -14.18 3.50 -23.12
CA SER A 313 -13.81 2.15 -23.58
C SER A 313 -14.71 1.08 -22.98
N VAL A 314 -15.24 1.35 -21.79
CA VAL A 314 -16.40 0.67 -21.22
C VAL A 314 -17.61 1.33 -21.86
N SER A 315 -18.20 0.75 -22.91
CA SER A 315 -19.45 1.26 -23.46
C SER A 315 -20.44 1.56 -22.31
N PRO A 316 -21.23 2.65 -22.36
CA PRO A 316 -22.35 2.76 -21.42
C PRO A 316 -23.16 1.47 -21.48
N PRO A 317 -23.74 0.99 -20.36
CA PRO A 317 -24.67 -0.12 -20.43
C PRO A 317 -25.68 0.21 -21.54
N LEU A 318 -25.93 -0.76 -22.41
CA LEU A 318 -26.97 -0.72 -23.43
C LEU A 318 -28.33 -0.58 -22.75
N ALA A 319 -28.63 0.63 -22.27
CA ALA A 319 -29.90 1.04 -21.70
C ALA A 319 -30.69 1.91 -22.68
N ALA A 320 -30.15 2.18 -23.87
CA ALA A 320 -30.83 2.94 -24.93
C ALA A 320 -30.89 2.22 -26.30
N ALA A 321 -30.36 1.00 -26.42
CA ALA A 321 -30.62 0.13 -27.57
C ALA A 321 -30.56 -1.31 -27.05
N GLY A 322 -31.64 -2.07 -27.23
CA GLY A 322 -31.81 -3.39 -26.63
C GLY A 322 -30.76 -4.41 -27.07
N ALA A 323 -29.64 -4.48 -26.35
CA ALA A 323 -28.68 -5.57 -26.45
C ALA A 323 -28.19 -5.98 -25.05
N PRO A 324 -27.85 -7.27 -24.84
CA PRO A 324 -28.18 -7.93 -23.60
C PRO A 324 -27.07 -7.81 -22.54
N ASN A 325 -27.45 -7.55 -21.28
CA ASN A 325 -26.59 -7.56 -20.07
C ASN A 325 -25.67 -8.79 -19.96
N PHE A 326 -24.63 -8.72 -19.11
CA PHE A 326 -23.66 -9.81 -18.86
C PHE A 326 -24.34 -11.17 -18.54
N LEU A 327 -25.49 -11.16 -17.86
CA LEU A 327 -26.29 -12.36 -17.64
C LEU A 327 -26.79 -13.00 -18.95
N SER A 328 -27.16 -12.17 -19.92
CA SER A 328 -27.58 -12.59 -21.26
C SER A 328 -26.43 -12.86 -22.23
N ALA A 329 -25.24 -12.29 -22.03
CA ALA A 329 -24.02 -12.75 -22.70
C ALA A 329 -23.57 -14.12 -22.16
N VAL A 330 -23.69 -14.34 -20.85
CA VAL A 330 -23.49 -15.65 -20.20
C VAL A 330 -24.55 -16.65 -20.64
N LEU A 331 -25.83 -16.25 -20.77
CA LEU A 331 -26.90 -17.09 -21.32
C LEU A 331 -26.74 -17.32 -22.82
N ALA A 332 -26.21 -16.38 -23.60
CA ALA A 332 -25.92 -16.55 -25.03
C ALA A 332 -24.72 -17.49 -25.27
N VAL A 333 -23.70 -17.44 -24.41
CA VAL A 333 -22.62 -18.44 -24.39
C VAL A 333 -23.14 -19.81 -23.95
N LYS A 334 -24.07 -19.86 -22.99
CA LYS A 334 -24.78 -21.10 -22.60
C LYS A 334 -25.67 -21.64 -23.72
N ALA A 335 -26.32 -20.76 -24.49
CA ALA A 335 -27.18 -21.11 -25.61
C ALA A 335 -26.40 -21.54 -26.86
N ARG A 336 -25.12 -21.14 -27.00
CA ARG A 336 -24.26 -21.48 -28.15
C ARG A 336 -23.46 -22.79 -28.01
N ARG A 337 -23.64 -23.55 -26.94
CA ARG A 337 -23.24 -24.97 -26.90
C ARG A 337 -24.39 -25.80 -26.39
N ALA A 338 -25.28 -26.23 -27.29
CA ALA A 338 -26.20 -27.31 -26.98
C ALA A 338 -25.36 -28.53 -26.57
N GLY A 339 -25.32 -28.82 -25.27
CA GLY A 339 -24.64 -30.00 -24.75
C GLY A 339 -25.33 -31.24 -25.29
N VAL A 340 -24.54 -32.19 -25.78
CA VAL A 340 -25.03 -33.50 -26.21
C VAL A 340 -25.19 -34.37 -24.97
N ARG A 341 -26.34 -35.04 -24.85
CA ARG A 341 -26.56 -36.09 -23.86
C ARG A 341 -26.06 -37.41 -24.43
N HIS A 342 -25.08 -38.00 -23.78
CA HIS A 342 -24.54 -39.32 -24.12
C HIS A 342 -25.02 -40.33 -23.08
N THR A 343 -25.77 -41.34 -23.52
CA THR A 343 -26.20 -42.45 -22.65
C THR A 343 -25.13 -43.53 -22.64
N ILE A 344 -24.58 -43.80 -21.45
CA ILE A 344 -23.51 -44.79 -21.23
C ILE A 344 -24.03 -46.18 -21.62
N ARG A 345 -23.25 -46.90 -22.42
CA ARG A 345 -23.51 -48.28 -22.85
C ARG A 345 -22.58 -49.24 -22.13
N ALA A 346 -22.93 -50.53 -22.12
CA ALA A 346 -22.05 -51.56 -21.58
C ALA A 346 -20.73 -51.57 -22.38
N GLY A 347 -19.60 -51.39 -21.68
CA GLY A 347 -18.27 -51.29 -22.28
C GLY A 347 -17.70 -49.86 -22.43
N ASP A 348 -18.50 -48.82 -22.15
CA ASP A 348 -18.01 -47.45 -22.18
C ASP A 348 -17.07 -47.14 -21.00
N SER A 349 -16.05 -46.31 -21.26
CA SER A 349 -15.23 -45.67 -20.22
C SER A 349 -15.17 -44.17 -20.44
N LEU A 350 -14.93 -43.39 -19.38
CA LEU A 350 -14.77 -41.93 -19.49
C LEU A 350 -13.71 -41.53 -20.50
N SER A 351 -12.65 -42.33 -20.64
CA SER A 351 -11.56 -42.13 -21.58
C SER A 351 -12.01 -42.29 -23.03
N LEU A 352 -12.80 -43.34 -23.32
CA LEU A 352 -13.35 -43.61 -24.65
C LEU A 352 -14.35 -42.52 -25.06
N ILE A 353 -15.23 -42.14 -24.14
CA ILE A 353 -16.21 -41.06 -24.34
C ILE A 353 -15.49 -39.71 -24.56
N ALA A 354 -14.49 -39.40 -23.73
CA ALA A 354 -13.68 -38.19 -23.88
C ALA A 354 -13.04 -38.10 -25.28
N ASN A 355 -12.46 -39.21 -25.75
CA ASN A 355 -11.85 -39.27 -27.07
C ASN A 355 -12.90 -39.12 -28.20
N GLN A 356 -14.04 -39.82 -28.09
CA GLN A 356 -15.13 -39.74 -29.06
C GLN A 356 -15.62 -38.30 -29.28
N TYR A 357 -15.76 -37.52 -28.19
CA TYR A 357 -16.26 -36.14 -28.26
C TYR A 357 -15.15 -35.08 -28.32
N ARG A 358 -13.87 -35.50 -28.43
CA ARG A 358 -12.68 -34.64 -28.45
C ARG A 358 -12.64 -33.63 -27.29
N VAL A 359 -12.88 -34.13 -26.09
CA VAL A 359 -12.84 -33.38 -24.82
C VAL A 359 -11.95 -34.12 -23.83
N SER A 360 -11.55 -33.49 -22.74
CA SER A 360 -10.81 -34.18 -21.69
C SER A 360 -11.74 -34.88 -20.69
N VAL A 361 -11.25 -35.95 -20.06
CA VAL A 361 -11.96 -36.64 -18.97
C VAL A 361 -12.31 -35.65 -17.85
N LEU A 362 -11.39 -34.74 -17.49
CA LEU A 362 -11.62 -33.70 -16.48
C LEU A 362 -12.78 -32.76 -16.85
N GLN A 363 -12.98 -32.47 -18.14
CA GLN A 363 -14.12 -31.67 -18.59
C GLN A 363 -15.44 -32.42 -18.41
N ILE A 364 -15.50 -33.71 -18.79
CA ILE A 364 -16.70 -34.55 -18.60
C ILE A 364 -17.07 -34.64 -17.11
N LEU A 365 -16.09 -34.89 -16.25
CA LEU A 365 -16.29 -34.95 -14.80
C LEU A 365 -16.87 -33.64 -14.25
N ARG A 366 -16.31 -32.50 -14.69
CA ARG A 366 -16.74 -31.17 -14.26
C ARG A 366 -18.16 -30.82 -14.71
N TRP A 367 -18.53 -31.16 -15.95
CA TRP A 367 -19.87 -30.89 -16.48
C TRP A 367 -20.96 -31.71 -15.80
N ASN A 368 -20.62 -32.94 -15.41
CA ASN A 368 -21.56 -33.88 -14.80
C ASN A 368 -21.49 -33.91 -13.27
N ARG A 369 -20.60 -33.11 -12.66
CA ARG A 369 -20.37 -33.06 -11.21
C ARG A 369 -20.09 -34.44 -10.61
N ILE A 370 -19.27 -35.24 -11.30
CA ILE A 370 -18.86 -36.57 -10.87
C ILE A 370 -17.35 -36.60 -10.65
N ASN A 371 -16.86 -37.48 -9.76
CA ASN A 371 -15.43 -37.65 -9.49
C ASN A 371 -14.86 -38.84 -10.29
N GLN A 372 -13.53 -38.96 -10.35
CA GLN A 372 -12.83 -40.01 -11.12
C GLN A 372 -13.11 -41.43 -10.61
N GLN A 373 -13.56 -41.57 -9.37
CA GLN A 373 -13.81 -42.87 -8.73
C GLN A 373 -15.26 -43.35 -8.91
N LYS A 374 -16.13 -42.54 -9.53
CA LYS A 374 -17.53 -42.90 -9.73
C LYS A 374 -17.67 -44.00 -10.78
N VAL A 375 -18.26 -45.13 -10.37
CA VAL A 375 -18.61 -46.23 -11.27
C VAL A 375 -19.68 -45.76 -12.27
N LEU A 376 -19.40 -45.95 -13.56
CA LEU A 376 -20.34 -45.64 -14.64
C LEU A 376 -21.30 -46.80 -14.85
N LEU A 377 -22.61 -46.55 -14.68
CA LEU A 377 -23.65 -47.56 -14.90
C LEU A 377 -24.22 -47.42 -16.33
N PRO A 378 -24.37 -48.53 -17.08
CA PRO A 378 -25.10 -48.51 -18.34
C PRO A 378 -26.50 -47.90 -18.18
N GLY A 379 -26.90 -47.03 -19.10
CA GLY A 379 -28.16 -46.27 -19.04
C GLY A 379 -28.05 -44.89 -18.39
N ALA A 380 -26.97 -44.59 -17.66
CA ALA A 380 -26.75 -43.25 -17.12
C ALA A 380 -26.42 -42.23 -18.23
N VAL A 381 -26.81 -40.97 -18.05
CA VAL A 381 -26.63 -39.92 -19.06
C VAL A 381 -25.56 -38.92 -18.63
N LEU A 382 -24.58 -38.70 -19.51
CA LEU A 382 -23.57 -37.66 -19.38
C LEU A 382 -23.85 -36.49 -20.32
N LEU A 383 -23.75 -35.28 -19.79
CA LEU A 383 -23.78 -34.04 -20.54
C LEU A 383 -22.37 -33.71 -21.04
N ILE A 384 -22.21 -33.57 -22.35
CA ILE A 384 -20.93 -33.38 -23.02
C ILE A 384 -21.02 -32.17 -23.96
N TYR A 385 -20.00 -31.31 -23.96
CA TYR A 385 -19.93 -30.14 -24.83
C TYR A 385 -18.78 -30.31 -25.84
N PRO A 386 -19.01 -30.97 -27.00
CA PRO A 386 -17.95 -31.23 -27.97
C PRO A 386 -17.44 -29.95 -28.64
N HIS A 387 -16.16 -29.96 -29.02
CA HIS A 387 -15.61 -28.97 -29.94
C HIS A 387 -16.03 -29.34 -31.37
N ARG A 388 -16.73 -28.45 -32.10
CA ARG A 388 -17.15 -28.72 -33.48
C ARG A 388 -15.93 -29.03 -34.35
N ILE A 389 -16.04 -30.09 -35.16
CA ILE A 389 -15.22 -30.31 -36.34
C ILE A 389 -15.85 -29.48 -37.47
N SER A 390 -15.06 -28.64 -38.13
CA SER A 390 -15.42 -28.11 -39.44
C SER A 390 -15.43 -29.28 -40.42
N VAL A 391 -16.58 -29.57 -41.01
CA VAL A 391 -16.66 -30.30 -42.28
C VAL A 391 -16.89 -29.27 -43.36
#